data_AF-A0A9P6LTF0-F1
#
_entry.id   AF-A0A9P6LTF0-F1
#
_cell.length_a   1.000
_cell.length_b   1.000
_cell.length_c   1.000
_cell.angle_alpha   90.00
_cell.angle_beta   90.00
_cell.angle_gamma   90.00
#
_symmetry.space_group_name_H-M   'P 1'
#
loop_
_entity.id
_entity.type
_entity.pdbx_description
1 polymer ?
#
loop_
_entity_poly.entity_id
_entity_poly.type
_entity_poly.pdbx_seq_one_letter_code
_entity_poly.pdbx_strand_id
1 'polypeptide(L)'
;MTTFRWASPLVQVIAVGFICFCCPGMFNALNSLGGGGQLDSKVGQNANVALYTCFAVFGLLSGAIHNKLGPKWTIFLGCSTYPLYAGSLLCYNHTQAGAFTIVAGGILGVGA
;
A
#
# COMPACT_ATOMS: atom_id res chain seq x y z
N MET A 1 -23.35 17.37 23.69
CA MET A 1 -23.02 17.54 22.25
C MET A 1 -21.84 18.49 22.14
N THR A 2 -20.63 17.96 22.04
CA THR A 2 -19.39 18.70 21.69
C THR A 2 -18.28 17.64 21.71
N THR A 3 -17.37 17.51 20.78
CA THR A 3 -17.10 18.16 19.50
C THR A 3 -16.17 17.16 18.83
N PHE A 4 -16.33 16.91 17.53
CA PHE A 4 -15.40 16.10 16.74
C PHE A 4 -14.01 16.76 16.83
N ARG A 5 -13.20 16.35 17.83
CA ARG A 5 -11.86 16.88 18.11
C ARG A 5 -10.86 15.93 17.48
N TRP A 6 -10.03 16.43 16.57
CA TRP A 6 -8.96 15.65 15.92
C TRP A 6 -7.93 15.04 16.90
N ALA A 7 -7.86 15.56 18.12
CA ALA A 7 -7.05 15.02 19.21
C ALA A 7 -7.75 13.90 20.02
N SER A 8 -9.02 13.60 19.73
CA SER A 8 -9.76 12.52 20.40
C SER A 8 -9.27 11.17 19.88
N PRO A 9 -8.93 10.21 20.77
CA PRO A 9 -8.45 8.90 20.37
C PRO A 9 -9.49 8.15 19.51
N LEU A 10 -10.79 8.33 19.78
CA LEU A 10 -11.85 7.72 18.97
C LEU A 10 -11.87 8.24 17.53
N VAL A 11 -11.72 9.55 17.33
CA VAL A 11 -11.70 10.15 15.99
C VAL A 11 -10.46 9.72 15.21
N GLN A 12 -9.31 9.59 15.89
CA GLN A 12 -8.07 9.11 15.26
C GLN A 12 -8.16 7.64 14.84
N VAL A 13 -8.71 6.77 15.71
CA VAL A 13 -8.89 5.36 15.38
C VAL A 13 -9.86 5.18 14.21
N ILE A 14 -10.97 5.92 14.18
CA ILE A 14 -11.92 5.88 13.06
C ILE A 14 -11.26 6.35 11.76
N ALA A 15 -10.47 7.44 11.80
CA ALA A 15 -9.76 7.94 10.63
C ALA A 15 -8.73 6.93 10.10
N VAL A 16 -7.91 6.33 10.98
CA VAL A 16 -6.96 5.28 10.60
C VAL A 16 -7.68 4.04 10.07
N GLY A 17 -8.81 3.65 10.68
CA GLY A 17 -9.63 2.54 10.20
C GLY A 17 -10.13 2.76 8.77
N PHE A 18 -10.56 3.98 8.43
CA PHE A 18 -10.96 4.32 7.07
C PHE A 18 -9.78 4.26 6.09
N ILE A 19 -8.61 4.76 6.50
CA ILE A 19 -7.38 4.70 5.70
C ILE A 19 -6.97 3.25 5.43
N CYS A 20 -6.99 2.39 6.45
CA CYS A 20 -6.69 0.96 6.32
C CYS A 20 -7.73 0.24 5.43
N PHE A 21 -9.00 0.61 5.52
CA PHE A 21 -10.00 0.08 4.61
C PHE A 21 -9.70 0.44 3.15
N CYS A 22 -9.32 1.68 2.88
CA CYS A 22 -9.04 2.14 1.51
C CYS A 22 -7.72 1.62 0.95
N CYS A 23 -6.64 1.56 1.74
CA CYS A 23 -5.30 1.22 1.23
C CYS A 23 -5.08 -0.31 1.20
N PRO A 24 -4.83 -1.00 2.33
CA PRO A 24 -4.66 -2.45 2.33
C PRO A 24 -5.95 -3.20 1.95
N GLY A 25 -7.15 -2.66 2.23
CA GLY A 25 -8.40 -3.30 1.78
C GLY A 25 -8.51 -3.34 0.25
N MET A 26 -8.17 -2.26 -0.45
CA MET A 26 -8.08 -2.24 -1.91
C MET A 26 -7.03 -3.22 -2.43
N PHE A 27 -5.84 -3.27 -1.82
CA PHE A 27 -4.78 -4.21 -2.22
C PHE A 27 -5.24 -5.68 -2.12
N ASN A 28 -5.94 -6.04 -1.05
CA ASN A 28 -6.49 -7.38 -0.87
C ASN A 28 -7.58 -7.68 -1.91
N ALA A 29 -8.45 -6.71 -2.21
CA ALA A 29 -9.48 -6.85 -3.24
C ALA A 29 -8.85 -7.04 -4.64
N LEU A 30 -7.85 -6.24 -4.99
CA LEU A 30 -7.15 -6.34 -6.28
C LEU A 30 -6.44 -7.69 -6.45
N ASN A 31 -5.78 -8.19 -5.40
CA ASN A 31 -5.17 -9.52 -5.44
C ASN A 31 -6.22 -10.63 -5.55
N SER A 32 -7.38 -10.48 -4.88
CA SER A 32 -8.48 -11.44 -4.97
C SER A 32 -9.10 -11.50 -6.38
N LEU A 33 -9.04 -10.40 -7.12
CA LEU A 33 -9.42 -10.30 -8.54
C LEU A 33 -8.30 -10.77 -9.50
N GLY A 34 -7.23 -11.40 -9.00
CA GLY A 34 -6.12 -11.87 -9.83
C GLY A 34 -5.17 -10.75 -10.26
N GLY A 35 -4.86 -9.80 -9.38
CA GLY A 35 -3.96 -8.68 -9.69
C GLY A 35 -4.64 -7.59 -10.53
N GLY A 36 -5.92 -7.33 -10.28
CA GLY A 36 -6.70 -6.33 -11.05
C GLY A 36 -7.23 -6.86 -12.38
N GLY A 37 -7.48 -8.16 -12.51
CA GLY A 37 -7.99 -8.78 -13.73
C GLY A 37 -6.94 -8.97 -14.82
N GLN A 38 -5.66 -9.07 -14.44
CA GLN A 38 -4.57 -9.30 -15.38
C GLN A 38 -4.68 -10.71 -16.01
N LEU A 39 -4.55 -10.79 -17.34
CA LEU A 39 -4.57 -12.06 -18.08
C LEU A 39 -3.30 -12.91 -17.85
N ASP A 40 -2.17 -12.25 -17.60
CA ASP A 40 -0.90 -12.91 -17.27
C ASP A 40 -0.62 -12.84 -15.77
N SER A 41 -0.80 -13.98 -15.09
CA SER A 41 -0.61 -14.11 -13.64
C SER A 41 0.85 -14.03 -13.20
N LYS A 42 1.84 -14.17 -14.10
CA LYS A 42 3.26 -14.13 -13.74
C LYS A 42 3.70 -12.75 -13.28
N VAL A 43 3.16 -11.68 -13.89
CA VAL A 43 3.51 -10.30 -13.51
C VAL A 43 2.99 -9.97 -12.12
N GLY A 44 1.75 -10.36 -11.81
CA GLY A 44 1.17 -10.19 -10.47
C GLY A 44 1.92 -10.99 -9.40
N GLN A 45 2.36 -12.21 -9.72
CA GLN A 45 3.18 -13.01 -8.80
C GLN A 45 4.55 -12.36 -8.55
N ASN A 46 5.26 -11.94 -9.61
CA ASN A 46 6.55 -11.27 -9.46
C ASN A 46 6.46 -9.96 -8.68
N ALA A 47 5.39 -9.18 -8.87
CA ALA A 47 5.13 -7.97 -8.10
C ALA A 47 4.92 -8.27 -6.61
N ASN A 48 4.20 -9.32 -6.28
CA ASN A 48 4.03 -9.78 -4.89
C ASN A 48 5.35 -10.27 -4.28
N VAL A 49 6.20 -10.98 -5.03
CA VAL A 49 7.53 -11.37 -4.55
C VAL A 49 8.39 -10.14 -4.24
N ALA A 50 8.39 -9.15 -5.14
CA ALA A 50 9.11 -7.88 -4.93
C ALA A 50 8.60 -7.15 -3.68
N LEU A 51 7.27 -7.06 -3.52
CA LEU A 51 6.62 -6.49 -2.34
C LEU A 51 7.10 -7.18 -1.06
N TYR A 52 6.95 -8.50 -0.94
CA TYR A 52 7.29 -9.21 0.30
C TYR A 52 8.79 -9.16 0.60
N THR A 53 9.63 -9.18 -0.44
CA THR A 53 11.09 -9.04 -0.28
C THR A 53 11.46 -7.66 0.26
N CYS A 54 10.91 -6.59 -0.32
CA CYS A 54 11.11 -5.24 0.19
C CYS A 54 10.54 -5.07 1.60
N PHE A 55 9.35 -5.60 1.85
CA PHE A 55 8.71 -5.57 3.17
C PHE A 55 9.55 -6.27 4.24
N ALA A 56 10.16 -7.41 3.94
CA ALA A 56 11.03 -8.10 4.89
C ALA A 56 12.26 -7.25 5.28
N VAL A 57 12.84 -6.53 4.32
CA VAL A 57 14.02 -5.68 4.55
C VAL A 57 13.64 -4.40 5.29
N PHE A 58 12.63 -3.68 4.80
CA PHE A 58 12.22 -2.38 5.35
C PHE A 58 11.40 -2.51 6.63
N GLY A 59 10.69 -3.62 6.83
CA GLY A 59 9.98 -3.95 8.07
C GLY A 59 10.90 -4.02 9.28
N LEU A 60 12.16 -4.39 9.08
CA LEU A 60 13.18 -4.41 10.15
C LEU A 60 13.59 -2.99 10.58
N LEU A 61 13.52 -2.03 9.66
CA LEU A 61 13.87 -0.61 9.88
C LEU A 61 12.64 0.25 10.24
N SER A 62 11.44 -0.22 9.93
CA SER A 62 10.19 0.56 10.03
C SER A 62 9.92 1.04 11.46
N GLY A 63 10.25 0.24 12.48
CA GLY A 63 10.08 0.64 13.88
C GLY A 63 10.94 1.85 14.28
N ALA A 64 12.19 1.91 13.79
CA ALA A 64 13.08 3.05 14.03
C ALA A 64 12.59 4.30 13.28
N ILE A 65 12.13 4.12 12.03
CA ILE A 65 11.57 5.20 11.19
C ILE A 65 10.30 5.77 11.82
N HIS A 66 9.38 4.91 12.28
CA HIS A 66 8.13 5.32 12.91
C HIS A 66 8.37 6.14 14.18
N ASN A 67 9.35 5.75 14.99
CA ASN A 67 9.70 6.46 16.22
C ASN A 67 10.32 7.85 15.96
N LYS A 68 10.93 8.07 14.79
CA LYS A 68 11.54 9.35 14.40
C LYS A 68 10.58 10.30 13.68
N LEU A 69 9.79 9.79 12.73
CA LEU A 69 8.87 10.58 11.89
C LEU A 69 7.48 10.73 12.50
N GLY A 70 7.11 9.83 13.41
CA GLY A 70 5.80 9.78 14.03
C GLY A 70 4.70 9.19 13.12
N PRO A 71 3.53 8.91 13.69
CA PRO A 71 2.46 8.17 13.02
C PRO A 71 1.82 8.90 11.84
N LYS A 72 1.71 10.23 11.89
CA LYS A 72 1.09 11.02 10.82
C LYS A 72 1.84 10.91 9.49
N TRP A 73 3.16 11.13 9.53
CA TRP A 73 4.01 11.07 8.34
C TRP A 73 4.20 9.63 7.85
N THR A 74 4.32 8.67 8.77
CA THR A 74 4.46 7.26 8.40
C THR A 74 3.24 6.76 7.64
N ILE A 75 2.02 7.08 8.12
CA ILE A 75 0.79 6.70 7.42
C ILE A 75 0.68 7.41 6.07
N PHE A 76 1.02 8.71 5.99
CA PHE A 76 0.96 9.44 4.73
C PHE A 76 1.90 8.85 3.65
N LEU A 77 3.15 8.59 4.03
CA LEU A 77 4.14 8.00 3.13
C LEU A 77 3.75 6.58 2.71
N GLY A 78 3.32 5.75 3.67
CA GLY A 78 2.87 4.39 3.37
C GLY A 78 1.64 4.35 2.47
N CYS A 79 0.63 5.20 2.72
CA CYS A 79 -0.58 5.24 1.90
C CYS A 79 -0.32 5.73 0.48
N SER A 80 0.70 6.57 0.25
CA SER A 80 1.01 7.09 -1.08
C SER A 80 1.48 6.01 -2.08
N THR A 81 1.99 4.88 -1.59
CA THR A 81 2.46 3.78 -2.44
C THR A 81 1.31 2.92 -3.00
N TYR A 82 0.16 2.87 -2.32
CA TYR A 82 -1.02 2.10 -2.72
C TYR A 82 -1.67 2.59 -4.03
N PRO A 83 -1.92 3.90 -4.22
CA PRO A 83 -2.37 4.44 -5.51
C PRO A 83 -1.40 4.19 -6.64
N LEU A 84 -0.09 4.23 -6.37
CA LEU A 84 0.95 3.96 -7.37
C LEU A 84 0.89 2.50 -7.85
N TYR A 85 0.71 1.55 -6.92
CA TYR A 85 0.49 0.15 -7.27
C TYR A 85 -0.81 -0.05 -8.08
N ALA A 86 -1.94 0.52 -7.64
CA ALA A 86 -3.20 0.42 -8.37
C ALA A 86 -3.10 1.02 -9.79
N GLY A 87 -2.45 2.18 -9.93
CA GLY A 87 -2.17 2.81 -11.21
C GLY A 87 -1.26 1.96 -12.11
N SER A 88 -0.30 1.22 -11.53
CA SER A 88 0.57 0.32 -12.29
C SER A 88 -0.20 -0.85 -12.91
N LEU A 89 -1.19 -1.40 -12.21
CA LEU A 89 -2.05 -2.45 -12.75
C LEU A 89 -2.89 -1.95 -13.93
N LEU A 90 -3.44 -0.72 -13.82
CA LEU A 90 -4.18 -0.10 -14.91
C LEU A 90 -3.27 0.18 -16.13
N CYS A 91 -2.08 0.74 -15.90
CA CYS A 91 -1.11 1.01 -16.95
C CYS A 91 -0.66 -0.28 -17.66
N TYR A 92 -0.45 -1.36 -16.90
CA TYR A 92 -0.12 -2.67 -17.45
C TYR A 92 -1.20 -3.19 -18.39
N ASN A 93 -2.48 -2.98 -18.07
CA ASN A 93 -3.58 -3.38 -18.95
C ASN A 93 -3.49 -2.68 -20.33
N HIS A 94 -3.07 -1.41 -20.37
CA HIS A 94 -2.96 -0.63 -21.61
C HIS A 94 -1.63 -0.78 -22.36
N THR A 95 -0.51 -1.00 -21.67
CA THR A 95 0.84 -0.99 -22.26
C THR A 95 1.56 -2.33 -22.21
N GLN A 96 1.04 -3.31 -21.45
CA GLN A 96 1.66 -4.63 -21.21
C GLN A 96 3.08 -4.55 -20.62
N ALA A 97 3.47 -3.40 -20.05
CA ALA A 97 4.79 -3.17 -19.49
C ALA A 97 4.91 -3.72 -18.05
N GLY A 98 5.18 -5.01 -17.90
CA GLY A 98 5.18 -5.71 -16.59
C GLY A 98 6.21 -5.22 -15.57
N ALA A 99 7.30 -4.61 -16.05
CA ALA A 99 8.35 -4.06 -15.20
C ALA A 99 7.82 -2.95 -14.28
N PHE A 100 6.87 -2.13 -14.74
CA PHE A 100 6.31 -1.04 -13.94
C PHE A 100 5.54 -1.58 -12.73
N THR A 101 4.74 -2.63 -12.93
CA THR A 101 3.99 -3.31 -11.86
C THR A 101 4.91 -3.94 -10.82
N ILE A 102 6.01 -4.55 -11.25
CA ILE A 102 6.98 -5.18 -10.34
C ILE A 102 7.69 -4.13 -9.48
N VAL A 103 8.14 -3.02 -10.09
CA VAL A 103 8.77 -1.90 -9.37
C VAL A 103 7.77 -1.25 -8.41
N ALA A 104 6.53 -1.03 -8.86
CA ALA A 104 5.47 -0.50 -8.02
C ALA A 104 5.15 -1.42 -6.83
N GLY A 105 5.15 -2.74 -7.03
CA GLY A 105 5.01 -3.72 -5.96
C GLY A 105 6.16 -3.66 -4.95
N GLY A 106 7.40 -3.48 -5.41
CA GLY A 106 8.55 -3.26 -4.54
C GLY A 106 8.42 -1.98 -3.70
N ILE A 107 8.03 -0.86 -4.33
CA ILE A 107 7.78 0.42 -3.64
C ILE A 107 6.63 0.29 -2.63
N LEU A 108 5.56 -0.44 -2.99
CA LEU A 108 4.49 -0.76 -2.07
C LEU A 108 5.03 -1.51 -0.85
N GLY A 109 5.90 -2.50 -1.04
CA GLY A 109 6.54 -3.25 0.05
C GLY A 109 7.39 -2.38 0.99
N VAL A 110 7.93 -1.25 0.52
CA VAL A 110 8.63 -0.28 1.38
C VAL A 110 7.65 0.51 2.26
N GLY A 111 6.45 0.78 1.75
CA GLY A 111 5.41 1.57 2.44
C GLY A 111 4.32 0.74 3.13
N ALA A 112 4.36 -0.58 3.02
CA ALA A 112 3.45 -1.53 3.66
C ALA A 112 3.93 -1.88 5.07
#